data_AF-A0A1Q1NPD1-F1
#
_entry.id   AF-A0A1Q1NPD1-F1
#
_cell.length_a   1.000
_cell.length_b   1.000
_cell.length_c   1.000
_cell.angle_alpha   90.00
_cell.angle_beta   90.00
_cell.angle_gamma   90.00
#
_symmetry.space_group_name_H-M   'P 1'
#
loop_
_entity.id
_entity.type
_entity.pdbx_description
1 polymer ?
#
loop_
_entity_poly.entity_id
_entity_poly.type
_entity_poly.pdbx_seq_one_letter_code
_entity_poly.pdbx_strand_id
1 'polypeptide(L)'
;MMKFLVILAALCVIAQANKVDELKTKLNEYSKIIDGIRSEQIKRGIDIIVQKKQLAKEAKGDEAVRCVELEGNRYLLKLETNNVDSTEQINKKLQGYQDALKNGKIDEVETAVKDTLQKEVESVLTKLQAKGESITLEYVRIANKCRGV
;
A
#
# COMPACT_ATOMS: atom_id res chain seq x y z
N MET A 1 -39.42 -35.55 9.97
CA MET A 1 -38.20 -35.07 10.66
C MET A 1 -36.99 -34.95 9.74
N MET A 2 -36.73 -35.88 8.82
CA MET A 2 -35.56 -35.85 7.91
C MET A 2 -35.49 -34.62 6.97
N LYS A 3 -36.62 -34.15 6.41
CA LYS A 3 -36.66 -32.96 5.53
C LYS A 3 -36.28 -31.65 6.22
N PHE A 4 -36.51 -31.52 7.53
CA PHE A 4 -36.25 -30.28 8.29
C PHE A 4 -34.75 -30.11 8.60
N LEU A 5 -34.06 -31.22 8.88
CA LEU A 5 -32.60 -31.24 9.10
C LEU A 5 -31.80 -30.86 7.84
N VAL A 6 -32.27 -31.28 6.65
CA VAL A 6 -31.63 -30.96 5.37
C VAL A 6 -31.75 -29.46 5.04
N ILE A 7 -32.90 -28.85 5.30
CA ILE A 7 -33.13 -27.42 5.05
C ILE A 7 -32.27 -26.56 5.99
N LEU A 8 -32.16 -26.95 7.27
CA LEU A 8 -31.36 -26.22 8.25
C LEU A 8 -29.85 -26.28 7.93
N ALA A 9 -29.34 -27.43 7.49
CA ALA A 9 -27.95 -27.58 7.07
C ALA A 9 -27.64 -26.75 5.81
N ALA A 10 -28.55 -26.71 4.84
CA ALA A 10 -28.39 -25.89 3.64
C ALA A 10 -28.33 -24.38 3.96
N LEU A 11 -29.18 -23.89 4.87
CA LEU A 11 -29.16 -22.49 5.31
C LEU A 11 -27.85 -22.12 6.03
N CYS A 12 -27.32 -23.00 6.88
CA CYS A 12 -26.02 -22.78 7.53
C CYS A 12 -24.87 -22.70 6.53
N VAL A 13 -24.86 -23.55 5.49
CA VAL A 13 -23.83 -23.54 4.45
C VAL A 13 -23.90 -22.24 3.63
N ILE A 14 -25.10 -21.77 3.30
CA ILE A 14 -25.28 -20.50 2.57
C ILE A 14 -24.82 -19.31 3.42
N ALA A 15 -25.15 -19.29 4.71
CA ALA A 15 -24.72 -18.23 5.62
C ALA A 15 -23.19 -18.18 5.79
N GLN A 16 -22.54 -19.35 5.89
CA GLN A 16 -21.07 -19.43 5.96
C GLN A 16 -20.40 -19.02 4.65
N ALA A 17 -20.96 -19.40 3.50
CA ALA A 17 -20.43 -19.00 2.20
C ALA A 17 -20.47 -17.46 2.02
N ASN A 18 -21.61 -16.83 2.34
CA ASN A 18 -21.74 -15.37 2.28
C ASN A 18 -20.72 -14.65 3.18
N LYS A 19 -20.44 -15.19 4.37
CA LYS A 19 -19.48 -14.62 5.31
C LYS A 19 -18.03 -14.74 4.82
N VAL A 20 -17.68 -15.84 4.17
CA VAL A 20 -16.36 -16.00 3.54
C VAL A 20 -16.16 -14.97 2.43
N ASP A 21 -17.16 -14.75 1.59
CA ASP A 21 -17.09 -13.78 0.50
C ASP A 21 -16.96 -12.33 1.01
N GLU A 22 -17.67 -11.98 2.08
CA GLU A 22 -17.57 -10.67 2.73
C GLU A 22 -16.17 -10.43 3.30
N LEU A 23 -15.64 -11.38 4.08
CA LEU A 23 -14.30 -11.28 4.66
C LEU A 23 -13.22 -11.23 3.58
N LYS A 24 -13.35 -12.05 2.52
CA LYS A 24 -12.43 -12.02 1.38
C LYS A 24 -12.45 -10.67 0.66
N THR A 25 -13.62 -10.09 0.47
CA THR A 25 -13.76 -8.75 -0.13
C THR A 25 -13.03 -7.72 0.71
N LYS A 26 -13.22 -7.73 2.03
CA LYS A 26 -12.58 -6.79 2.95
C LYS A 26 -11.05 -6.92 2.99
N LEU A 27 -10.53 -8.15 2.99
CA LEU A 27 -9.08 -8.38 2.90
C LEU A 27 -8.50 -7.86 1.57
N ASN A 28 -9.22 -8.07 0.47
CA ASN A 28 -8.81 -7.57 -0.85
C ASN A 28 -8.84 -6.03 -0.91
N GLU A 29 -9.81 -5.39 -0.26
CA GLU A 29 -9.88 -3.93 -0.16
C GLU A 29 -8.66 -3.37 0.57
N TYR A 30 -8.24 -3.97 1.70
CA TYR A 30 -7.03 -3.54 2.38
C TYR A 30 -5.78 -3.65 1.50
N SER A 31 -5.60 -4.79 0.80
CA SER A 31 -4.49 -4.94 -0.15
C SER A 31 -4.52 -3.87 -1.24
N LYS A 32 -5.71 -3.59 -1.82
CA LYS A 32 -5.88 -2.56 -2.85
C LYS A 32 -5.56 -1.15 -2.34
N ILE A 33 -5.95 -0.81 -1.12
CA ILE A 33 -5.65 0.50 -0.53
C ILE A 33 -4.14 0.66 -0.34
N ILE A 34 -3.47 -0.36 0.19
CA ILE A 34 -2.01 -0.37 0.39
C ILE A 34 -1.30 -0.20 -0.95
N ASP A 35 -1.66 -1.00 -1.96
CA ASP A 35 -1.07 -0.93 -3.29
C ASP A 35 -1.36 0.41 -3.97
N GLY A 36 -2.58 0.93 -3.82
CA GLY A 36 -2.95 2.25 -4.34
C GLY A 36 -2.07 3.37 -3.79
N ILE A 37 -1.80 3.39 -2.48
CA ILE A 37 -0.94 4.40 -1.86
C ILE A 37 0.52 4.24 -2.31
N ARG A 38 1.03 3.00 -2.40
CA ARG A 38 2.39 2.73 -2.91
C ARG A 38 2.55 3.23 -4.34
N SER A 39 1.61 2.90 -5.23
CA SER A 39 1.62 3.36 -6.62
C SER A 39 1.53 4.88 -6.73
N GLU A 40 0.68 5.52 -5.94
CA GLU A 40 0.52 6.97 -5.95
C GLU A 40 1.79 7.70 -5.46
N GLN A 41 2.51 7.14 -4.47
CA GLN A 41 3.79 7.72 -4.04
C GLN A 41 4.83 7.72 -5.18
N ILE A 42 4.93 6.62 -5.94
CA ILE A 42 5.87 6.53 -7.06
C ILE A 42 5.46 7.49 -8.18
N LYS A 43 4.17 7.52 -8.54
CA LYS A 43 3.64 8.42 -9.56
C LYS A 43 3.93 9.89 -9.21
N ARG A 44 3.61 10.31 -7.99
CA ARG A 44 3.93 11.66 -7.50
C ARG A 44 5.43 11.92 -7.50
N GLY A 45 6.25 10.94 -7.13
CA GLY A 45 7.70 11.06 -7.18
C GLY A 45 8.23 11.34 -8.58
N ILE A 46 7.71 10.63 -9.59
CA ILE A 46 8.04 10.86 -11.01
C ILE A 46 7.61 12.26 -11.44
N ASP A 47 6.40 12.69 -11.10
CA ASP A 47 5.89 14.02 -11.45
C ASP A 47 6.76 15.13 -10.86
N ILE A 48 7.21 14.99 -9.61
CA ILE A 48 8.12 15.94 -8.96
C ILE A 48 9.47 15.97 -9.68
N ILE A 49 10.02 14.82 -10.08
CA ILE A 49 11.29 14.77 -10.84
C ILE A 49 11.15 15.53 -12.15
N VAL A 50 10.07 15.28 -12.91
CA VAL A 50 9.80 15.98 -14.18
C VAL A 50 9.73 17.49 -13.97
N GLN A 51 8.97 17.94 -12.97
CA GLN A 51 8.88 19.37 -12.63
C GLN A 51 10.24 19.97 -12.24
N LYS A 52 11.04 19.26 -11.44
CA LYS A 52 12.36 19.72 -11.01
C LYS A 52 13.37 19.75 -12.16
N LYS A 53 13.29 18.81 -13.11
CA LYS A 53 14.12 18.81 -14.34
C LYS A 53 13.80 20.05 -15.18
N GLN A 54 12.53 20.37 -15.39
CA GLN A 54 12.12 21.55 -16.13
C GLN A 54 12.67 22.83 -15.48
N LEU A 55 12.46 22.98 -14.18
CA LEU A 55 12.97 24.13 -13.41
C LEU A 55 14.50 24.21 -13.35
N ALA A 56 15.21 23.10 -13.54
CA ALA A 56 16.67 23.08 -13.62
C ALA A 56 17.18 23.51 -14.99
N LYS A 57 16.50 23.06 -16.05
CA LYS A 57 16.79 23.49 -17.43
C LYS A 57 16.68 25.00 -17.55
N GLU A 58 15.61 25.58 -17.01
CA GLU A 58 15.37 27.04 -17.00
C GLU A 58 16.42 27.83 -16.21
N ALA A 59 16.90 27.29 -15.09
CA ALA A 59 17.81 28.00 -14.19
C ALA A 59 19.29 27.90 -14.59
N LYS A 60 19.77 26.71 -14.97
CA LYS A 60 21.21 26.40 -15.13
C LYS A 60 21.54 25.46 -16.30
N GLY A 61 20.58 25.13 -17.16
CA GLY A 61 20.83 24.29 -18.33
C GLY A 61 21.07 22.81 -18.01
N ASP A 62 21.68 22.09 -18.96
CA ASP A 62 21.68 20.61 -19.00
C ASP A 62 22.46 19.94 -17.86
N GLU A 63 23.47 20.61 -17.30
CA GLU A 63 24.21 20.05 -16.17
C GLU A 63 23.33 19.92 -14.91
N ALA A 64 22.53 20.96 -14.63
CA ALA A 64 21.60 20.92 -13.51
C ALA A 64 20.49 19.88 -13.73
N VAL A 65 20.03 19.70 -14.97
CA VAL A 65 19.07 18.64 -15.33
C VAL A 65 19.64 17.25 -15.02
N ARG A 66 20.90 16.98 -15.42
CA ARG A 66 21.57 15.69 -15.13
C ARG A 66 21.71 15.44 -13.63
N CYS A 67 22.05 16.46 -12.85
CA CYS A 67 22.10 16.36 -11.39
C CYS A 67 20.73 15.98 -10.81
N VAL A 68 19.66 16.69 -11.21
CA VAL A 68 18.29 16.42 -10.75
C VAL A 68 17.81 15.01 -11.14
N GLU A 69 18.19 14.52 -12.31
CA GLU A 69 17.84 13.19 -12.79
C GLU A 69 18.56 12.07 -12.03
N LEU A 70 19.87 12.21 -11.82
CA LEU A 70 20.64 11.24 -11.02
C LEU A 70 20.11 11.13 -9.58
N GLU A 71 19.84 12.28 -8.95
CA GLU A 71 19.25 12.31 -7.60
C GLU A 71 17.78 11.86 -7.61
N GLY A 72 17.06 12.10 -8.71
CA GLY A 72 15.69 11.60 -8.92
C GLY A 72 15.63 10.08 -8.94
N ASN A 73 16.57 9.42 -9.62
CA ASN A 73 16.65 7.96 -9.63
C ASN A 73 16.92 7.38 -8.24
N ARG A 74 17.80 8.03 -7.44
CA ARG A 74 18.04 7.64 -6.04
C ARG A 74 16.81 7.86 -5.17
N TYR A 75 16.09 8.94 -5.41
CA TYR A 75 14.84 9.25 -4.73
C TYR A 75 13.76 8.18 -5.00
N LEU A 76 13.55 7.78 -6.26
CA LEU A 76 12.59 6.71 -6.60
C LEU A 76 12.98 5.39 -5.94
N LEU A 77 14.26 5.02 -5.96
CA LEU A 77 14.73 3.82 -5.28
C LEU A 77 14.42 3.87 -3.77
N LYS A 78 14.66 5.00 -3.10
CA LYS A 78 14.31 5.18 -1.68
C LYS A 78 12.81 5.05 -1.43
N LEU A 79 11.95 5.59 -2.31
CA LEU A 79 10.50 5.44 -2.21
C LEU A 79 10.08 3.98 -2.39
N GLU A 80 10.63 3.27 -3.37
CA GLU A 80 10.33 1.85 -3.60
C GLU A 80 10.74 1.00 -2.40
N THR A 81 11.94 1.21 -1.86
CA THR A 81 12.40 0.55 -0.63
C THR A 81 11.45 0.85 0.54
N ASN A 82 11.08 2.12 0.75
CA ASN A 82 10.11 2.49 1.79
C ASN A 82 8.75 1.80 1.61
N ASN A 83 8.27 1.73 0.37
CA ASN A 83 7.00 1.09 0.02
C ASN A 83 7.02 -0.40 0.36
N VAL A 84 8.13 -1.09 0.07
CA VAL A 84 8.31 -2.51 0.41
C VAL A 84 8.41 -2.67 1.93
N ASP A 85 9.37 -2.01 2.57
CA ASP A 85 9.69 -2.19 3.99
C ASP A 85 8.47 -1.88 4.88
N SER A 86 7.73 -0.82 4.57
CA SER A 86 6.60 -0.38 5.39
C SER A 86 5.40 -1.32 5.27
N THR A 87 5.29 -2.09 4.18
CA THR A 87 4.09 -2.87 3.87
C THR A 87 4.30 -4.39 3.88
N GLU A 88 5.54 -4.87 3.93
CA GLU A 88 5.87 -6.29 3.86
C GLU A 88 5.11 -7.12 4.91
N GLN A 89 5.15 -6.70 6.16
CA GLN A 89 4.54 -7.46 7.26
C GLN A 89 3.01 -7.52 7.15
N ILE A 90 2.36 -6.41 6.83
CA ILE A 90 0.89 -6.39 6.69
C ILE A 90 0.45 -7.19 5.46
N ASN A 91 1.20 -7.16 4.36
CA ASN A 91 0.91 -7.95 3.17
C ASN A 91 1.02 -9.45 3.46
N LYS A 92 2.07 -9.89 4.18
CA LYS A 92 2.18 -11.29 4.64
C LYS A 92 1.01 -11.70 5.52
N LYS A 93 0.57 -10.80 6.42
CA LYS A 93 -0.56 -11.05 7.32
C LYS A 93 -1.89 -11.15 6.56
N LEU A 94 -2.15 -10.25 5.62
CA LEU A 94 -3.32 -10.29 4.73
C LEU A 94 -3.38 -11.59 3.91
N GLN A 95 -2.24 -12.01 3.34
CA GLN A 95 -2.13 -13.28 2.63
C GLN A 95 -2.43 -14.47 3.56
N GLY A 96 -1.88 -14.45 4.77
CA GLY A 96 -2.16 -15.47 5.79
C GLY A 96 -3.65 -15.59 6.11
N TYR A 97 -4.37 -14.47 6.24
CA TYR A 97 -5.82 -14.49 6.45
C TYR A 97 -6.60 -14.98 5.24
N GLN A 98 -6.18 -14.63 4.02
CA GLN A 98 -6.78 -15.18 2.80
C GLN A 98 -6.64 -16.71 2.73
N ASP A 99 -5.47 -17.24 3.13
CA ASP A 99 -5.24 -18.68 3.16
C ASP A 99 -5.96 -19.36 4.33
N ALA A 100 -6.12 -18.69 5.46
CA ALA A 100 -6.95 -19.15 6.58
C ALA A 100 -8.43 -19.30 6.16
N LEU A 101 -8.98 -18.35 5.39
CA LEU A 101 -10.34 -18.45 4.83
C LEU A 101 -10.49 -19.67 3.91
N LYS A 102 -9.51 -19.94 3.04
CA LYS A 102 -9.52 -21.14 2.15
C LYS A 102 -9.53 -22.45 2.95
N ASN A 103 -8.91 -22.44 4.13
CA ASN A 103 -8.83 -23.58 5.03
C ASN A 103 -10.01 -23.65 6.03
N GLY A 104 -11.06 -22.86 5.83
CA GLY A 104 -12.27 -22.89 6.66
C GLY A 104 -12.14 -22.22 8.03
N LYS A 105 -11.06 -21.48 8.30
CA LYS A 105 -10.83 -20.79 9.58
C LYS A 105 -11.52 -19.42 9.62
N ILE A 106 -12.85 -19.43 9.48
CA ILE A 106 -13.65 -18.21 9.32
C ILE A 106 -13.61 -17.33 10.59
N ASP A 107 -13.79 -17.92 11.77
CA ASP A 107 -13.91 -17.19 13.04
C ASP A 107 -12.60 -16.48 13.44
N GLU A 108 -11.45 -17.09 13.14
CA GLU A 108 -10.12 -16.49 13.34
C GLU A 108 -9.97 -15.20 12.53
N VAL A 109 -10.36 -15.27 11.25
CA VAL A 109 -10.25 -14.14 10.32
C VAL A 109 -11.26 -13.05 10.66
N GLU A 110 -12.49 -13.40 11.00
CA GLU A 110 -13.51 -12.44 11.42
C GLU A 110 -13.05 -11.66 12.66
N THR A 111 -12.56 -12.35 13.68
CA THR A 111 -12.05 -11.73 14.91
C THR A 111 -10.92 -10.75 14.58
N ALA A 112 -9.97 -11.17 13.73
CA ALA A 112 -8.89 -10.29 13.31
C ALA A 112 -9.39 -9.04 12.55
N VAL A 113 -10.28 -9.22 11.58
CA VAL A 113 -10.86 -8.12 10.77
C VAL A 113 -11.61 -7.12 11.65
N LYS A 114 -12.35 -7.60 12.65
CA LYS A 114 -13.15 -6.78 13.56
C LYS A 114 -12.30 -6.03 14.58
N ASP A 115 -11.31 -6.69 15.16
CA ASP A 115 -10.69 -6.20 16.39
C ASP A 115 -9.35 -5.47 16.16
N THR A 116 -8.56 -5.92 15.16
CA THR A 116 -7.14 -5.51 15.05
C THR A 116 -6.75 -5.03 13.66
N LEU A 117 -7.20 -5.69 12.59
CA LEU A 117 -6.62 -5.53 11.26
C LEU A 117 -6.80 -4.11 10.69
N GLN A 118 -7.96 -3.48 10.92
CA GLN A 118 -8.20 -2.11 10.44
C GLN A 118 -7.17 -1.14 11.02
N LYS A 119 -6.95 -1.18 12.33
CA LYS A 119 -6.01 -0.28 13.03
C LYS A 119 -4.57 -0.53 12.59
N GLU A 120 -4.22 -1.79 12.33
CA GLU A 120 -2.89 -2.14 11.82
C GLU A 120 -2.66 -1.59 10.42
N VAL A 121 -3.65 -1.73 9.53
CA VAL A 121 -3.60 -1.14 8.17
C VAL A 121 -3.46 0.37 8.28
N GLU A 122 -4.30 1.06 9.04
CA GLU A 122 -4.22 2.52 9.24
C GLU A 122 -2.84 2.97 9.77
N SER A 123 -2.28 2.24 10.73
CA SER A 123 -0.93 2.50 11.28
C SER A 123 0.16 2.33 10.23
N VAL A 124 0.07 1.28 9.41
CA VAL A 124 1.02 1.05 8.31
C VAL A 124 0.92 2.15 7.26
N LEU A 125 -0.29 2.52 6.84
CA LEU A 125 -0.50 3.57 5.86
C LEU A 125 0.05 4.92 6.33
N THR A 126 -0.17 5.24 7.62
CA THR A 126 0.37 6.46 8.23
C THR A 126 1.91 6.49 8.18
N LYS A 127 2.56 5.38 8.56
CA LYS A 127 4.03 5.29 8.53
C LYS A 127 4.58 5.35 7.11
N LEU A 128 3.94 4.63 6.18
CA LEU A 128 4.26 4.61 4.76
C LEU A 128 4.23 6.03 4.18
N GLN A 129 3.18 6.79 4.48
CA GLN A 129 3.01 8.18 4.04
C GLN A 129 4.04 9.11 4.67
N ALA A 130 4.18 9.12 6.00
CA ALA A 130 5.09 10.02 6.70
C ALA A 130 6.56 9.84 6.25
N LYS A 131 7.00 8.58 6.07
CA LYS A 131 8.35 8.30 5.61
C LYS A 131 8.52 8.63 4.12
N GLY A 132 7.53 8.37 3.29
CA GLY A 132 7.51 8.78 1.88
C GLY A 132 7.60 10.30 1.69
N GLU A 133 6.90 11.07 2.51
CA GLU A 133 6.97 12.53 2.53
C GLU A 133 8.35 13.03 2.96
N SER A 134 8.93 12.43 4.00
CA SER A 134 10.28 12.78 4.45
C SER A 134 11.33 12.55 3.36
N ILE A 135 11.24 11.42 2.65
CA ILE A 135 12.10 11.10 1.50
C ILE A 135 11.90 12.12 0.37
N THR A 136 10.66 12.52 0.11
CA THR A 136 10.31 13.51 -0.91
C THR A 136 10.88 14.90 -0.58
N LEU A 137 10.77 15.34 0.67
CA LEU A 137 11.33 16.61 1.13
C LEU A 137 12.87 16.62 1.00
N GLU A 138 13.53 15.50 1.32
CA GLU A 138 14.97 15.35 1.12
C GLU A 138 15.35 15.53 -0.35
N TYR A 139 14.63 14.87 -1.27
CA TYR A 139 14.85 15.02 -2.70
C TYR A 139 14.64 16.46 -3.18
N VAL A 140 13.53 17.10 -2.79
CA VAL A 140 13.24 18.48 -3.19
C VAL A 140 14.36 19.43 -2.76
N ARG A 141 14.90 19.25 -1.55
CA ARG A 141 16.04 20.03 -1.05
C ARG A 141 17.29 19.80 -1.90
N ILE A 142 17.61 18.55 -2.25
CA ILE A 142 18.78 18.22 -3.09
C ILE A 142 18.60 18.77 -4.52
N ALA A 143 17.41 18.60 -5.11
CA ALA A 143 17.10 19.10 -6.44
C ALA A 143 17.20 20.63 -6.52
N ASN A 144 16.83 21.36 -5.46
CA ASN A 144 17.04 22.80 -5.40
C ASN A 144 18.54 23.15 -5.38
N LYS A 145 19.37 22.41 -4.63
CA LYS A 145 20.83 22.59 -4.65
C LYS A 145 21.43 22.35 -6.04
N CYS A 146 20.99 21.33 -6.77
CA CYS A 146 21.38 21.12 -8.18
C CYS A 146 21.11 22.35 -9.05
N ARG A 147 20.06 23.11 -8.72
CA ARG A 147 19.65 24.35 -9.41
C ARG A 147 20.38 25.59 -8.89
N GLY A 148 21.13 25.48 -7.80
CA GLY A 148 21.78 26.60 -7.13
C GLY A 148 20.84 27.46 -6.27
N VAL A 149 19.76 26.86 -5.76
CA VAL A 149 18.78 27.48 -4.85
C VAL A 149 18.80 26.78 -3.50
#